data_AF-A0A068NZ52-F1
#
_entry.id   AF-A0A068NZ52-F1
#
_cell.length_a   1.000
_cell.length_b   1.000
_cell.length_c   1.000
_cell.angle_alpha   90.00
_cell.angle_beta   90.00
_cell.angle_gamma   90.00
#
_symmetry.space_group_name_H-M   'P 1'
#
loop_
_entity.id
_entity.type
_entity.pdbx_description
1 polymer ?
#
loop_
_entity_poly.entity_id
_entity_poly.type
_entity_poly.pdbx_seq_one_letter_code
_entity_poly.pdbx_strand_id
1 'polypeptide(L)'
;MRYFIFNTGGDWDTTTLFLNGEEYPASRLFVRLETGRDAYGQPTRGGLQNGGQMEAFVLPQDGDAREQAIFPGRIDFEFPMHKITVENDTPNFTIEMTRIILDGKDVSDEVTDLSINIDAVANEVEAYLTLFKPHLFAASEMATYNLL
;
A
#
# COMPACT_ATOMS: atom_id res chain seq x y z
N MET A 1 17.70 -0.88 6.17
CA MET A 1 16.24 -0.91 5.99
C MET A 1 15.93 -0.12 4.73
N ARG A 2 15.07 -0.62 3.84
CA ARG A 2 14.66 0.14 2.64
C ARG A 2 13.60 1.15 3.05
N TYR A 3 13.79 2.41 2.73
CA TYR A 3 12.81 3.45 2.96
C TYR A 3 12.49 4.16 1.65
N PHE A 4 11.29 3.93 1.15
CA PHE A 4 10.78 4.55 -0.06
C PHE A 4 9.89 5.75 0.28
N ILE A 5 9.93 6.78 -0.56
CA ILE A 5 8.98 7.89 -0.53
C ILE A 5 8.46 8.09 -1.94
N PHE A 6 7.19 7.83 -2.15
CA PHE A 6 6.47 8.13 -3.37
C PHE A 6 5.68 9.43 -3.19
N ASN A 7 5.84 10.38 -4.10
CA ASN A 7 5.11 11.63 -4.10
C ASN A 7 4.50 11.86 -5.49
N THR A 8 3.24 12.26 -5.54
CA THR A 8 2.56 12.64 -6.78
C THR A 8 1.61 13.82 -6.55
N GLY A 9 1.56 14.73 -7.53
CA GLY A 9 0.55 15.78 -7.63
C GLY A 9 -0.75 15.33 -8.30
N GLY A 10 -0.85 14.05 -8.68
CA GLY A 10 -2.00 13.49 -9.42
C GLY A 10 -1.75 13.35 -10.93
N ASP A 11 -0.54 13.65 -11.40
CA ASP A 11 -0.11 13.44 -12.78
C ASP A 11 1.30 12.82 -12.85
N TRP A 12 1.69 12.34 -14.03
CA TRP A 12 3.00 11.70 -14.24
C TRP A 12 4.17 12.67 -14.07
N ASP A 13 4.00 13.92 -14.51
CA ASP A 13 5.07 14.93 -14.48
C ASP A 13 5.42 15.36 -13.04
N THR A 14 4.51 15.15 -12.10
CA THR A 14 4.70 15.42 -10.67
C THR A 14 4.99 14.17 -9.84
N THR A 15 5.14 13.01 -10.50
CA THR A 15 5.35 11.74 -9.80
C THR A 15 6.84 11.45 -9.62
N THR A 16 7.27 11.26 -8.38
CA THR A 16 8.66 10.95 -8.02
C THR A 16 8.72 9.83 -6.99
N LEU A 17 9.77 9.01 -7.07
CA LEU A 17 10.06 7.97 -6.09
C LEU A 17 11.49 8.17 -5.58
N PHE A 18 11.65 8.13 -4.27
CA PHE A 18 12.94 8.17 -3.60
C PHE A 18 13.19 6.86 -2.86
N LEU A 19 14.45 6.42 -2.81
CA LEU A 19 14.92 5.34 -1.96
C LEU A 19 16.04 5.87 -1.07
N ASN A 20 15.83 5.86 0.25
CA ASN A 20 16.79 6.32 1.25
C ASN A 20 17.31 7.75 1.02
N GLY A 21 16.47 8.63 0.44
CA GLY A 21 16.79 10.04 0.18
C GLY A 21 17.40 10.34 -1.19
N GLU A 22 17.65 9.32 -2.02
CA GLU A 22 18.08 9.48 -3.40
C GLU A 22 16.93 9.17 -4.35
N GLU A 23 16.83 9.90 -5.46
CA GLU A 23 15.82 9.64 -6.49
C GLU A 23 16.02 8.24 -7.07
N TYR A 24 14.92 7.50 -7.22
CA TYR A 24 14.91 6.10 -7.64
C TYR A 24 14.04 5.96 -8.89
N PRO A 25 14.64 5.97 -10.10
CA PRO A 25 13.90 5.82 -11.33
C PRO A 25 13.20 4.46 -11.43
N ALA A 26 11.87 4.46 -11.41
CA ALA A 26 11.04 3.26 -11.45
C ALA A 26 10.06 3.28 -12.64
N SER A 27 9.92 2.14 -13.30
CA SER A 27 8.91 1.90 -14.33
C SER A 27 7.57 1.54 -13.68
N ARG A 28 7.62 0.86 -12.54
CA ARG A 28 6.44 0.44 -11.79
C ARG A 28 6.66 0.47 -10.29
N LEU A 29 5.66 0.93 -9.56
CA LEU A 29 5.52 0.77 -8.12
C LEU A 29 4.18 0.07 -7.86
N PHE A 30 4.24 -1.09 -7.21
CA PHE A 30 3.07 -1.90 -6.92
C PHE A 30 3.02 -2.27 -5.45
N VAL A 31 1.89 -2.00 -4.79
CA VAL A 31 1.57 -2.48 -3.45
C VAL A 31 0.13 -2.96 -3.46
N ARG A 32 -0.07 -4.23 -3.13
CA ARG A 32 -1.38 -4.83 -2.92
C ARG A 32 -1.41 -5.51 -1.57
N LEU A 33 -2.48 -5.30 -0.83
CA LEU A 33 -2.73 -5.96 0.44
C LEU A 33 -4.21 -6.28 0.54
N GLU A 34 -4.51 -7.49 0.98
CA GLU A 34 -5.87 -8.00 1.13
C GLU A 34 -5.95 -8.76 2.45
N THR A 35 -6.94 -8.45 3.29
CA THR A 35 -7.13 -9.10 4.58
C THR A 35 -8.59 -9.49 4.80
N GLY A 36 -8.80 -10.40 5.78
CA GLY A 36 -10.11 -10.76 6.30
C GLY A 36 -11.14 -11.21 5.26
N ARG A 37 -10.65 -11.84 4.19
CA ARG A 37 -11.43 -12.51 3.15
C ARG A 37 -11.93 -13.88 3.65
N ASP A 38 -13.14 -14.27 3.27
CA ASP A 38 -13.63 -15.64 3.50
C ASP A 38 -13.13 -16.63 2.43
N ALA A 39 -13.60 -17.88 2.52
CA ALA A 39 -13.26 -18.94 1.57
C ALA A 39 -13.70 -18.65 0.11
N TYR A 40 -14.55 -17.66 -0.11
CA TYR A 40 -15.03 -17.23 -1.42
C TYR A 40 -14.41 -15.89 -1.86
N GLY A 41 -13.41 -15.38 -1.13
CA GLY A 41 -12.76 -14.10 -1.42
C GLY A 41 -13.63 -12.89 -1.10
N GLN A 42 -14.71 -13.04 -0.32
CA GLN A 42 -15.54 -11.92 0.10
C GLN A 42 -14.97 -11.29 1.38
N PRO A 43 -14.97 -9.96 1.49
CA PRO A 43 -14.49 -9.29 2.69
C PRO A 43 -15.47 -9.57 3.82
N THR A 44 -15.00 -10.16 4.91
CA THR A 44 -15.83 -10.52 6.08
C THR A 44 -15.38 -9.84 7.36
N ARG A 45 -14.10 -9.46 7.43
CA ARG A 45 -13.47 -8.69 8.50
C ARG A 45 -12.36 -7.81 7.89
N GLY A 46 -11.97 -6.75 8.58
CA GLY A 46 -10.73 -6.03 8.29
C GLY A 46 -9.64 -6.40 9.28
N GLY A 47 -8.44 -5.94 9.02
CA GLY A 47 -7.33 -5.93 9.95
C GLY A 47 -6.30 -7.02 9.70
N LEU A 48 -5.03 -6.63 9.80
CA LEU A 48 -3.87 -7.47 9.49
C LEU A 48 -3.71 -8.65 10.45
N GLN A 49 -4.21 -8.54 11.68
CA GLN A 49 -4.21 -9.64 12.65
C GLN A 49 -5.10 -10.82 12.28
N ASN A 50 -6.03 -10.62 11.32
CA ASN A 50 -6.90 -11.69 10.83
C ASN A 50 -6.29 -12.47 9.66
N GLY A 51 -5.01 -12.23 9.37
CA GLY A 51 -4.29 -12.80 8.23
C GLY A 51 -4.62 -12.08 6.93
N GLY A 52 -3.88 -12.43 5.88
CA GLY A 52 -4.05 -11.81 4.57
C GLY A 52 -2.94 -12.16 3.61
N GLN A 53 -2.92 -11.45 2.49
CA GLN A 53 -1.87 -11.52 1.50
C GLN A 53 -1.38 -10.11 1.21
N MET A 54 -0.08 -9.98 0.96
CA MET A 54 0.52 -8.72 0.61
C MET A 54 1.64 -8.94 -0.40
N GLU A 55 1.64 -8.11 -1.43
CA GLU A 55 2.62 -8.06 -2.50
C GLU A 55 3.08 -6.62 -2.66
N ALA A 56 4.38 -6.39 -2.67
CA ALA A 56 4.91 -5.03 -2.74
C ALA A 56 6.28 -5.01 -3.38
N PHE A 57 6.38 -4.40 -4.55
CA PHE A 57 7.61 -4.32 -5.31
C PHE A 57 7.74 -3.02 -6.10
N VAL A 58 8.97 -2.73 -6.48
CA VAL A 58 9.33 -1.69 -7.44
C VAL A 58 10.04 -2.35 -8.61
N LEU A 59 9.69 -1.96 -9.82
CA LEU A 59 10.41 -2.31 -11.04
C LEU A 59 11.24 -1.09 -11.47
N PRO A 60 12.59 -1.14 -11.39
CA PRO A 60 13.45 -0.04 -11.81
C PRO A 60 13.31 0.28 -13.31
N GLN A 61 13.66 1.50 -13.72
CA GLN A 61 13.79 1.86 -15.15
C GLN A 61 15.10 1.36 -15.76
N ASP A 62 16.19 1.42 -15.00
CA ASP A 62 17.54 1.09 -15.49
C ASP A 62 18.10 -0.19 -14.85
N GLY A 63 18.69 -1.06 -15.68
CA GLY A 63 19.62 -2.13 -15.27
C GLY A 63 19.00 -3.26 -14.42
N ASP A 64 18.81 -4.43 -15.03
CA ASP A 64 18.16 -5.62 -14.43
C ASP A 64 16.69 -5.36 -14.05
N ALA A 65 15.82 -5.29 -15.07
CA ALA A 65 14.35 -5.17 -15.00
C ALA A 65 13.67 -6.34 -14.25
N ARG A 66 14.04 -6.52 -13.00
CA ARG A 66 13.51 -7.49 -12.06
C ARG A 66 12.83 -6.73 -10.94
N GLU A 67 11.73 -7.30 -10.47
CA GLU A 67 10.98 -6.78 -9.34
C GLU A 67 11.85 -6.78 -8.09
N GLN A 68 11.90 -5.64 -7.40
CA GLN A 68 12.59 -5.48 -6.14
C GLN A 68 11.57 -5.34 -5.02
N ALA A 69 11.58 -6.27 -4.07
CA ALA A 69 10.68 -6.22 -2.92
C ALA A 69 10.86 -4.93 -2.10
N ILE A 70 9.77 -4.31 -1.67
CA ILE A 70 9.80 -3.12 -0.82
C ILE A 70 10.12 -3.50 0.64
N PHE A 71 9.53 -4.61 1.11
CA PHE A 71 9.63 -5.07 2.48
C PHE A 71 10.68 -6.20 2.63
N PRO A 72 11.35 -6.33 3.78
CA PRO A 72 11.20 -5.48 4.98
C PRO A 72 11.75 -4.07 4.82
N GLY A 73 10.96 -3.09 5.27
CA GLY A 73 11.17 -1.68 5.01
C GLY A 73 9.94 -0.83 5.32
N ARG A 74 9.95 0.39 4.78
CA ARG A 74 8.86 1.35 4.87
C ARG A 74 8.68 2.04 3.54
N ILE A 75 7.44 2.35 3.19
CA ILE A 75 7.11 3.25 2.10
C ILE A 75 6.10 4.29 2.56
N ASP A 76 6.40 5.56 2.29
CA ASP A 76 5.49 6.67 2.46
C ASP A 76 4.96 7.10 1.10
N PHE A 77 3.64 7.19 0.97
CA PHE A 77 2.93 7.69 -0.20
C PHE A 77 2.33 9.04 0.13
N GLU A 78 2.68 10.05 -0.66
CA GLU A 78 2.15 11.40 -0.58
C GLU A 78 1.31 11.68 -1.83
N PHE A 79 -0.01 11.59 -1.68
CA PHE A 79 -0.99 11.97 -2.68
C PHE A 79 -1.51 13.39 -2.40
N PRO A 80 -2.21 14.05 -3.35
CA PRO A 80 -2.68 15.42 -3.17
C PRO A 80 -3.58 15.63 -1.94
N MET A 81 -4.41 14.65 -1.60
CA MET A 81 -5.38 14.73 -0.49
C MET A 81 -5.08 13.78 0.67
N HIS A 82 -4.20 12.79 0.47
CA HIS A 82 -3.98 11.70 1.41
C HIS A 82 -2.51 11.37 1.58
N LYS A 83 -2.13 10.95 2.79
CA LYS A 83 -0.84 10.35 3.07
C LYS A 83 -1.02 8.95 3.60
N ILE A 84 -0.29 7.99 3.04
CA ILE A 84 -0.27 6.62 3.53
C ILE A 84 1.16 6.21 3.85
N THR A 85 1.37 5.66 5.03
CA THR A 85 2.60 4.95 5.37
C THR A 85 2.30 3.48 5.48
N VAL A 86 3.12 2.65 4.83
CA VAL A 86 3.14 1.20 5.02
C VAL A 86 4.51 0.80 5.52
N GLU A 87 4.56 0.13 6.67
CA GLU A 87 5.81 -0.25 7.34
C GLU A 87 5.76 -1.72 7.76
N ASN A 88 6.81 -2.47 7.45
CA ASN A 88 7.04 -3.80 7.98
C ASN A 88 8.54 -4.02 8.12
N ASP A 89 9.06 -3.97 9.34
CA ASP A 89 10.49 -4.07 9.63
C ASP A 89 10.93 -5.50 10.02
N THR A 90 10.02 -6.47 9.98
CA THR A 90 10.30 -7.84 10.40
C THR A 90 11.24 -8.55 9.40
N PRO A 91 12.36 -9.15 9.84
CA PRO A 91 13.35 -9.73 8.93
C PRO A 91 12.80 -10.79 7.96
N ASN A 92 11.75 -11.51 8.38
CA ASN A 92 11.14 -12.58 7.60
C ASN A 92 9.85 -12.15 6.87
N PHE A 93 9.45 -10.88 6.98
CA PHE A 93 8.18 -10.35 6.49
C PHE A 93 6.95 -11.14 7.01
N THR A 94 6.37 -10.65 8.10
CA THR A 94 5.11 -11.17 8.67
C THR A 94 4.02 -10.12 8.49
N ILE A 95 2.98 -10.42 7.72
CA ILE A 95 1.93 -9.45 7.36
C ILE A 95 1.21 -8.89 8.59
N GLU A 96 1.04 -9.70 9.64
CA GLU A 96 0.43 -9.33 10.92
C GLU A 96 1.23 -8.24 11.66
N MET A 97 2.50 -8.05 11.30
CA MET A 97 3.39 -7.01 11.84
C MET A 97 3.50 -5.79 10.93
N THR A 98 2.78 -5.78 9.79
CA THR A 98 2.67 -4.59 8.95
C THR A 98 1.86 -3.53 9.67
N ARG A 99 2.30 -2.28 9.59
CA ARG A 99 1.55 -1.10 10.04
C ARG A 99 1.12 -0.27 8.84
N ILE A 100 -0.15 0.13 8.83
CA ILE A 100 -0.71 1.03 7.83
C ILE A 100 -1.26 2.27 8.52
N ILE A 101 -0.75 3.43 8.15
CA ILE A 101 -1.14 4.73 8.70
C ILE A 101 -1.74 5.55 7.57
N LEU A 102 -3.01 5.94 7.70
CA LEU A 102 -3.72 6.84 6.79
C LEU A 102 -3.87 8.21 7.46
N ASP A 103 -3.34 9.26 6.86
CA ASP A 103 -3.47 10.65 7.33
C ASP A 103 -3.09 10.83 8.82
N GLY A 104 -2.07 10.08 9.26
CA GLY A 104 -1.59 10.08 10.64
C GLY A 104 -2.38 9.18 11.61
N LYS A 105 -3.46 8.52 11.16
CA LYS A 105 -4.21 7.53 11.94
C LYS A 105 -3.75 6.12 11.59
N ASP A 106 -3.39 5.32 12.59
CA ASP A 106 -3.15 3.89 12.41
C ASP A 106 -4.48 3.18 12.09
N VAL A 107 -4.53 2.51 10.93
CA VAL A 107 -5.70 1.79 10.40
C VAL A 107 -5.38 0.30 10.15
N SER A 108 -4.30 -0.21 10.74
CA SER A 108 -3.82 -1.58 10.55
C SER A 108 -4.85 -2.65 10.91
N ASP A 109 -5.74 -2.36 11.87
CA ASP A 109 -6.82 -3.26 12.32
C ASP A 109 -8.14 -3.07 11.54
N GLU A 110 -8.22 -2.03 10.69
CA GLU A 110 -9.42 -1.68 9.91
C GLU A 110 -9.23 -2.03 8.43
N VAL A 111 -8.00 -1.99 7.91
CA VAL A 111 -7.69 -2.21 6.49
C VAL A 111 -8.22 -3.55 6.00
N THR A 112 -8.93 -3.54 4.89
CA THR A 112 -9.36 -4.75 4.16
C THR A 112 -8.59 -4.88 2.86
N ASP A 113 -8.51 -3.78 2.12
CA ASP A 113 -7.79 -3.73 0.85
C ASP A 113 -6.92 -2.48 0.78
N LEU A 114 -5.71 -2.61 0.27
CA LEU A 114 -4.90 -1.51 -0.20
C LEU A 114 -4.39 -1.91 -1.58
N SER A 115 -4.61 -1.08 -2.59
CA SER A 115 -4.04 -1.25 -3.91
C SER A 115 -3.43 0.07 -4.34
N ILE A 116 -2.15 0.05 -4.67
CA ILE A 116 -1.43 1.16 -5.27
C ILE A 116 -0.68 0.58 -6.46
N ASN A 117 -1.10 0.94 -7.67
CA ASN A 117 -0.49 0.53 -8.92
C ASN A 117 -0.13 1.77 -9.72
N ILE A 118 1.16 2.06 -9.78
CA ILE A 118 1.74 3.14 -10.57
C ILE A 118 2.60 2.49 -11.63
N ASP A 119 2.10 2.39 -12.86
CA ASP A 119 2.77 1.72 -13.98
C ASP A 119 2.91 2.68 -15.16
N ALA A 120 4.15 3.13 -15.40
CA ALA A 120 4.45 4.05 -16.47
C ALA A 120 4.39 3.38 -17.86
N VAL A 121 4.56 2.07 -17.94
CA VAL A 121 4.52 1.31 -19.20
C VAL A 121 3.07 1.09 -19.64
N ALA A 122 2.19 0.78 -18.70
CA ALA A 122 0.75 0.62 -18.93
C ALA A 122 -0.02 1.95 -18.91
N ASN A 123 0.62 3.05 -18.51
CA ASN A 123 0.00 4.36 -18.28
C ASN A 123 -1.15 4.29 -17.26
N GLU A 124 -0.88 3.64 -16.13
CA GLU A 124 -1.84 3.39 -15.06
C GLU A 124 -1.38 4.05 -13.76
N VAL A 125 -2.28 4.80 -13.12
CA VAL A 125 -2.08 5.42 -11.82
C VAL A 125 -3.36 5.20 -11.02
N GLU A 126 -3.33 4.20 -10.15
CA GLU A 126 -4.47 3.86 -9.29
C GLU A 126 -3.99 3.71 -7.85
N ALA A 127 -4.73 4.31 -6.92
CA ALA A 127 -4.53 4.09 -5.51
C ALA A 127 -5.86 4.13 -4.75
N TYR A 128 -6.20 3.04 -4.07
CA TYR A 128 -7.34 2.99 -3.17
C TYR A 128 -7.04 2.23 -1.89
N LEU A 129 -7.79 2.55 -0.85
CA LEU A 129 -7.76 1.89 0.45
C LEU A 129 -9.20 1.61 0.90
N THR A 130 -9.51 0.37 1.25
CA THR A 130 -10.79 -0.02 1.82
C THR A 130 -10.61 -0.35 3.29
N LEU A 131 -11.42 0.30 4.14
CA LEU A 131 -11.47 0.07 5.58
C LEU A 131 -12.78 -0.63 5.94
N PHE A 132 -12.72 -1.57 6.88
CA PHE A 132 -13.85 -2.24 7.48
C PHE A 132 -13.94 -1.86 8.96
N LYS A 133 -15.13 -1.42 9.37
CA LYS A 133 -15.42 -1.06 10.75
C LYS A 133 -16.54 -1.93 11.30
N PRO A 134 -16.24 -2.85 12.23
CA PRO A 134 -17.27 -3.67 12.86
C PRO A 134 -18.13 -2.84 13.82
N HIS A 135 -19.43 -3.08 13.82
CA HIS A 135 -20.37 -2.52 14.81
C HIS A 135 -21.04 -3.66 15.59
N LEU A 136 -21.16 -3.51 16.91
CA LEU A 136 -21.75 -4.53 17.80
C LEU A 136 -23.28 -4.64 17.69
N PHE A 137 -23.94 -3.51 17.38
CA PHE A 137 -25.41 -3.39 17.37
C PHE A 137 -25.96 -2.74 16.09
N ALA A 138 -25.11 -2.56 15.08
CA ALA A 138 -25.46 -2.00 13.77
C ALA A 138 -24.79 -2.81 12.66
N ALA A 139 -25.16 -2.53 11.40
CA ALA A 139 -24.46 -3.11 10.26
C ALA A 139 -22.99 -2.70 10.28
N SER A 140 -22.10 -3.65 9.95
CA SER A 140 -20.70 -3.32 9.70
C SER A 140 -20.59 -2.32 8.56
N GLU A 141 -19.62 -1.43 8.65
CA GLU A 141 -19.37 -0.40 7.65
C GLU A 141 -18.13 -0.76 6.84
N MET A 142 -18.23 -0.60 5.52
CA MET A 142 -17.09 -0.64 4.62
C MET A 142 -17.00 0.70 3.89
N ALA A 143 -15.82 1.29 3.89
CA ALA A 143 -15.55 2.55 3.21
C ALA A 143 -14.32 2.39 2.32
N THR A 144 -14.48 2.67 1.03
CA THR A 144 -13.37 2.73 0.07
C THR A 144 -13.01 4.19 -0.16
N TYR A 145 -11.75 4.52 0.14
CA TYR A 145 -11.13 5.80 -0.11
C TYR A 145 -10.39 5.72 -1.43
N ASN A 146 -10.80 6.55 -2.38
CA ASN A 146 -9.97 6.81 -3.55
C ASN A 146 -8.88 7.80 -3.13
N LEU A 147 -7.62 7.41 -3.30
CA LEU A 147 -6.47 8.18 -2.83
C LEU A 147 -5.93 9.12 -3.90
N LEU A 148 -6.31 8.88 -5.17
CA LEU A 148 -5.92 9.62 -6.37
C LEU A 148 -7.14 10.04 -7.21
#